data_AF-A0A5E4PIY9-F1
#
_entry.id   AF-A0A5E4PIY9-F1
#
_cell.length_a   1.000
_cell.length_b   1.000
_cell.length_c   1.000
_cell.angle_alpha   90.00
_cell.angle_beta   90.00
_cell.angle_gamma   90.00
#
_symmetry.space_group_name_H-M   'P 1'
#
loop_
_entity.id
_entity.type
_entity.pdbx_description
1 polymer ?
#
loop_
_entity_poly.entity_id
_entity_poly.type
_entity_poly.pdbx_seq_one_letter_code
_entity_poly.pdbx_strand_id
1 'polypeptide(L)'
;MKLFFHMLFKIAAITGMSILSAASFAHGENLPGPNGGFIRMPGAFHIEVIPQQNGFKILLLDIGFQHPLIQHSTVKAVIKQDTKSMELRCKPKQNYFYCSVDPKQLAKATSLEVTAVRNNAKGAPAIYPLPLKRS
;
A
#
# COMPACT_ATOMS: atom_id res chain seq x y z
N MET A 1 -34.56 38.98 45.10
CA MET A 1 -35.01 38.62 43.73
C MET A 1 -33.92 38.97 42.71
N LYS A 2 -32.75 38.34 42.82
CA LYS A 2 -31.61 38.45 41.87
C LYS A 2 -31.13 37.04 41.55
N LEU A 3 -32.09 36.18 41.17
CA LEU A 3 -31.91 34.73 41.05
C LEU A 3 -32.23 34.22 39.64
N PHE A 4 -32.23 35.10 38.63
CA PHE A 4 -32.76 34.76 37.29
C PHE A 4 -31.92 35.25 36.10
N PHE A 5 -30.71 35.77 36.29
CA PHE A 5 -29.95 36.36 35.16
C PHE A 5 -28.49 35.91 35.01
N HIS A 6 -28.13 34.75 35.59
CA HIS A 6 -26.80 34.15 35.39
C HIS A 6 -26.85 32.71 34.87
N MET A 7 -28.03 32.21 34.51
CA MET A 7 -28.22 30.83 34.05
C MET A 7 -28.46 30.71 32.53
N LEU A 8 -28.12 31.73 31.76
CA LEU A 8 -28.21 31.69 30.28
C LEU A 8 -26.89 31.95 29.56
N PHE A 9 -25.79 32.20 30.28
CA PHE A 9 -24.49 32.52 29.66
C PHE A 9 -23.44 31.42 29.76
N LYS A 10 -23.76 30.26 30.35
CA LYS A 10 -22.80 29.15 30.51
C LYS A 10 -23.11 27.91 29.64
N ILE A 11 -24.18 27.93 28.84
CA ILE A 11 -24.59 26.77 28.03
C ILE A 11 -24.19 26.91 26.55
N ALA A 12 -23.68 28.07 26.11
CA ALA A 12 -23.39 28.33 24.70
C ALA A 12 -21.94 28.05 24.25
N ALA A 13 -21.09 27.44 25.09
CA ALA A 13 -19.65 27.30 24.80
C ALA A 13 -19.12 25.84 24.83
N ILE A 14 -19.99 24.84 24.73
CA ILE A 14 -19.59 23.42 24.65
C ILE A 14 -20.40 22.71 23.57
N THR A 15 -20.48 23.28 22.38
CA THR A 15 -20.98 22.53 21.22
C THR A 15 -20.28 23.04 19.98
N GLY A 16 -19.31 22.27 19.49
CA GLY A 16 -18.74 22.51 18.17
C GLY A 16 -17.23 22.41 18.14
N MET A 17 -16.70 21.19 18.22
CA MET A 17 -15.59 20.75 17.35
C MET A 17 -15.36 19.24 17.49
N SER A 18 -16.36 18.43 17.10
CA SER A 18 -16.14 17.00 16.87
C SER A 18 -16.15 16.76 15.36
N ILE A 19 -15.24 17.42 14.64
CA ILE A 19 -15.06 17.18 13.21
C ILE A 19 -14.22 15.91 13.06
N LEU A 20 -14.93 14.87 12.65
CA LEU A 20 -14.53 13.59 12.09
C LEU A 20 -13.03 13.42 11.75
N SER A 21 -12.35 12.55 12.49
CA SER A 21 -11.10 11.89 12.07
C SER A 21 -11.35 10.83 10.98
N ALA A 22 -12.05 11.16 9.90
CA ALA A 22 -12.37 10.21 8.81
C ALA A 22 -11.33 10.23 7.66
N ALA A 23 -10.16 10.83 7.85
CA ALA A 23 -9.17 11.06 6.80
C ALA A 23 -8.11 9.95 6.64
N SER A 24 -8.40 8.70 7.01
CA SER A 24 -7.37 7.63 7.01
C SER A 24 -7.53 6.57 5.92
N PHE A 25 -8.52 6.67 5.03
CA PHE A 25 -8.76 5.65 3.99
C PHE A 25 -9.04 6.22 2.59
N ALA A 26 -8.56 7.43 2.29
CA ALA A 26 -8.81 8.10 1.01
C ALA A 26 -7.99 7.55 -0.17
N HIS A 27 -7.08 6.59 0.06
CA HIS A 27 -6.14 6.10 -0.96
C HIS A 27 -6.49 4.72 -1.54
N GLY A 28 -7.68 4.18 -1.26
CA GLY A 28 -8.17 2.94 -1.90
C GLY A 28 -7.41 1.65 -1.57
N GLU A 29 -6.36 1.71 -0.72
CA GLU A 29 -5.48 0.57 -0.40
C GLU A 29 -6.14 -0.59 0.37
N ASN A 30 -7.36 -0.37 0.87
CA ASN A 30 -8.18 -1.39 1.52
C ASN A 30 -8.95 -2.28 0.54
N LEU A 31 -9.04 -1.86 -0.73
CA LEU A 31 -9.72 -2.59 -1.78
C LEU A 31 -8.70 -3.35 -2.64
N PRO A 32 -9.12 -4.45 -3.29
CA PRO A 32 -8.34 -5.03 -4.37
C PRO A 32 -8.03 -3.97 -5.42
N GLY A 33 -6.81 -4.00 -5.95
CA GLY A 33 -6.43 -3.13 -7.05
C GLY A 33 -7.19 -3.44 -8.34
N PRO A 34 -7.10 -2.55 -9.35
CA PRO A 34 -7.86 -2.69 -10.58
C PRO A 34 -7.46 -3.92 -11.41
N ASN A 35 -6.35 -4.57 -11.09
CA ASN A 35 -5.91 -5.82 -11.71
C ASN A 35 -6.07 -7.03 -10.77
N GLY A 36 -6.84 -6.88 -9.69
CA GLY A 36 -7.12 -7.93 -8.69
C GLY A 36 -5.97 -8.19 -7.72
N GLY A 37 -5.02 -7.27 -7.60
CA GLY A 37 -3.89 -7.35 -6.67
C GLY A 37 -4.10 -6.57 -5.37
N PHE A 38 -3.02 -6.43 -4.62
CA PHE A 38 -2.95 -5.67 -3.36
C PHE A 38 -2.22 -4.37 -3.62
N ILE A 39 -2.81 -3.24 -3.24
CA ILE A 39 -2.24 -1.91 -3.49
C ILE A 39 -1.59 -1.32 -2.25
N ARG A 40 -0.45 -0.65 -2.46
CA ARG A 40 0.16 0.30 -1.52
C ARG A 40 0.59 1.57 -2.26
N MET A 41 0.58 2.72 -1.58
CA MET A 41 1.02 4.01 -2.10
C MET A 41 2.30 4.48 -1.38
N PRO A 42 3.49 4.02 -1.83
CA PRO A 42 4.75 4.41 -1.20
C PRO A 42 5.23 5.83 -1.57
N GLY A 43 4.37 6.72 -2.06
CA GLY A 43 4.74 8.07 -2.48
C GLY A 43 3.93 8.53 -3.69
N ALA A 44 4.61 9.00 -4.75
CA ALA A 44 3.98 9.60 -5.92
C ALA A 44 3.32 8.62 -6.92
N PHE A 45 3.19 7.36 -6.55
CA PHE A 45 2.63 6.29 -7.39
C PHE A 45 2.16 5.13 -6.53
N HIS A 46 1.41 4.20 -7.14
CA HIS A 46 0.94 2.99 -6.48
C HIS A 46 1.72 1.76 -6.95
N ILE A 47 1.92 0.83 -6.02
CA ILE A 47 2.41 -0.50 -6.32
C ILE A 47 1.23 -1.46 -6.16
N GLU A 48 0.90 -2.21 -7.20
CA GLU A 48 -0.06 -3.31 -7.13
C GLU A 48 0.68 -4.65 -7.24
N VAL A 49 0.54 -5.50 -6.23
CA VAL A 49 1.14 -6.84 -6.18
C VAL A 49 0.08 -7.89 -6.43
N ILE A 50 0.29 -8.73 -7.43
CA ILE A 50 -0.58 -9.84 -7.78
C ILE A 50 0.18 -11.15 -7.54
N PRO A 51 -0.26 -12.02 -6.60
CA PRO A 51 0.37 -13.32 -6.38
C PRO A 51 0.22 -14.21 -7.63
N GLN A 52 1.27 -14.95 -7.94
CA GLN A 52 1.33 -15.95 -9.01
C GLN A 52 1.92 -17.25 -8.44
N GLN A 53 1.74 -18.38 -9.13
CA GLN A 53 2.18 -19.69 -8.63
C GLN A 53 3.66 -19.72 -8.23
N ASN A 54 4.53 -19.04 -8.99
CA ASN A 54 5.99 -19.06 -8.80
C ASN A 54 6.58 -17.65 -8.60
N GLY A 55 5.80 -16.71 -8.04
CA GLY A 55 6.26 -15.33 -7.93
C GLY A 55 5.17 -14.29 -7.74
N PHE A 56 5.56 -13.06 -8.06
CA PHE A 56 4.69 -11.90 -7.97
C PHE A 56 4.75 -11.12 -9.28
N LYS A 57 3.57 -10.75 -9.80
CA LYS A 57 3.44 -9.70 -10.81
C LYS A 57 3.29 -8.37 -10.07
N ILE A 58 4.16 -7.42 -10.37
CA ILE A 58 4.22 -6.10 -9.73
C ILE A 58 3.98 -5.02 -10.77
N LEU A 59 2.92 -4.24 -10.58
CA LEU A 59 2.54 -3.12 -11.44
C LEU A 59 2.86 -1.81 -10.73
N LEU A 60 3.43 -0.85 -11.46
CA LEU A 60 3.70 0.50 -10.97
C LEU A 60 2.71 1.47 -11.61
N LEU A 61 1.62 1.75 -10.91
CA LEU A 61 0.46 2.51 -11.40
C LEU A 61 0.59 4.00 -11.03
N ASP A 62 -0.05 4.87 -11.79
CA ASP A 62 -0.18 6.29 -11.45
C ASP A 62 -1.12 6.53 -10.26
N ILE A 63 -1.36 7.79 -9.91
CA ILE A 63 -2.22 8.19 -8.79
C ILE A 63 -3.70 7.81 -9.00
N GLY A 64 -4.11 7.57 -10.26
CA GLY A 64 -5.45 7.12 -10.63
C GLY A 64 -5.57 5.60 -10.74
N PHE A 65 -4.59 4.85 -10.21
CA PHE A 65 -4.50 3.38 -10.29
C PHE A 65 -4.41 2.84 -11.72
N GLN A 66 -3.90 3.63 -12.66
CA GLN A 66 -3.87 3.29 -14.08
C GLN A 66 -2.42 3.33 -14.61
N HIS A 67 -2.27 3.09 -15.92
CA HIS A 67 -1.03 3.26 -16.68
C HIS A 67 0.21 2.64 -16.01
N PRO A 68 0.28 1.29 -15.97
CA PRO A 68 1.45 0.62 -15.45
C PRO A 68 2.68 0.92 -16.32
N LEU A 69 3.80 1.25 -15.67
CA LEU A 69 4.99 1.77 -16.35
C LEU A 69 6.26 1.01 -15.97
N ILE A 70 7.05 0.63 -16.98
CA ILE A 70 8.38 0.02 -16.83
C ILE A 70 9.52 0.96 -17.23
N GLN A 71 9.26 1.95 -18.08
CA GLN A 71 10.29 2.86 -18.58
C GLN A 71 10.80 3.72 -17.43
N HIS A 72 12.14 3.86 -17.34
CA HIS A 72 12.82 4.55 -16.24
C HIS A 72 12.32 4.13 -14.85
N SER A 73 11.97 2.86 -14.74
CA SER A 73 11.37 2.29 -13.55
C SER A 73 12.11 1.02 -13.15
N THR A 74 12.19 0.77 -11.85
CA THR A 74 12.87 -0.40 -11.29
C THR A 74 12.09 -0.92 -10.11
N VAL A 75 12.22 -2.23 -9.85
CA VAL A 75 11.62 -2.90 -8.71
C VAL A 75 12.67 -3.78 -8.04
N LYS A 76 12.79 -3.62 -6.72
CA LYS A 76 13.48 -4.54 -5.82
C LYS A 76 12.44 -5.15 -4.90
N ALA A 77 12.38 -6.48 -4.87
CA ALA A 77 11.48 -7.21 -4.00
C ALA A 77 12.27 -8.13 -3.07
N VAL A 78 11.93 -8.13 -1.79
CA VAL A 78 12.57 -8.94 -0.75
C VAL A 78 11.49 -9.67 0.02
N ILE A 79 11.60 -10.99 0.15
CA ILE A 79 10.77 -11.72 1.10
C ILE A 79 11.49 -11.83 2.44
N LYS A 80 10.73 -11.63 3.52
CA LYS A 80 11.20 -11.83 4.89
C LYS A 80 10.72 -13.19 5.40
N GLN A 81 11.60 -13.88 6.09
CA GLN A 81 11.36 -15.09 6.89
C GLN A 81 11.87 -14.78 8.31
N ASP A 82 11.49 -15.57 9.31
CA ASP A 82 11.78 -15.30 10.74
C ASP A 82 13.24 -14.91 11.03
N THR A 83 14.19 -15.53 10.34
CA THR A 83 15.63 -15.30 10.54
C THR A 83 16.37 -14.81 9.30
N LYS A 84 15.67 -14.62 8.17
CA LYS A 84 16.30 -14.43 6.86
C LYS A 84 15.58 -13.41 6.00
N SER A 85 16.33 -12.68 5.20
CA SER A 85 15.78 -11.88 4.10
C SER A 85 16.35 -12.42 2.79
N MET A 86 15.49 -12.59 1.79
CA MET A 86 15.91 -13.04 0.45
C MET A 86 15.40 -12.07 -0.61
N GLU A 87 16.33 -11.51 -1.37
CA GLU A 87 16.02 -10.69 -2.54
C GLU A 87 15.57 -11.58 -3.70
N LEU A 88 14.47 -11.18 -4.36
CA LEU A 88 13.89 -11.89 -5.48
C LEU A 88 14.50 -11.43 -6.80
N ARG A 89 14.53 -12.33 -7.79
CA ARG A 89 14.95 -11.99 -9.14
C ARG A 89 13.79 -11.34 -9.90
N CYS A 90 13.76 -10.01 -9.90
CA CYS A 90 12.76 -9.22 -10.62
C CYS A 90 13.24 -8.90 -12.05
N LYS A 91 12.38 -9.15 -13.04
CA LYS A 91 12.66 -8.81 -14.45
C LYS A 91 11.50 -7.99 -15.03
N PRO A 92 11.78 -6.92 -15.79
CA PRO A 92 10.73 -6.23 -16.53
C PRO A 92 10.12 -7.18 -17.57
N LYS A 93 8.81 -7.05 -17.76
CA LYS A 93 8.01 -7.66 -18.81
C LYS A 93 7.36 -6.53 -19.62
N GLN A 94 6.25 -6.78 -20.31
CA GLN A 94 5.65 -5.78 -21.21
C GLN A 94 5.24 -4.49 -20.50
N ASN A 95 4.51 -4.59 -19.38
CA ASN A 95 4.06 -3.43 -18.59
C ASN A 95 4.13 -3.69 -17.08
N TYR A 96 4.89 -4.69 -16.63
CA TYR A 96 5.01 -5.05 -15.22
C TYR A 96 6.38 -5.63 -14.92
N PHE A 97 6.70 -5.79 -13.64
CA PHE A 97 7.86 -6.54 -13.18
C PHE A 97 7.42 -7.90 -12.67
N TYR A 98 8.07 -8.96 -13.13
CA TYR A 98 7.87 -10.31 -12.60
C TYR A 98 9.02 -10.66 -11.66
N CYS A 99 8.71 -10.94 -10.39
CA CYS A 99 9.68 -11.36 -9.38
C CYS A 99 9.49 -12.84 -9.08
N SER A 100 10.43 -13.67 -9.54
CA SER A 100 10.36 -15.12 -9.34
C SER A 100 10.79 -15.52 -7.93
N VAL A 101 10.10 -16.49 -7.34
CA VAL A 101 10.43 -17.08 -6.04
C VAL A 101 10.24 -18.59 -6.07
N ASP A 102 11.10 -19.32 -5.37
CA ASP A 102 10.89 -20.75 -5.12
C ASP A 102 9.66 -20.93 -4.20
N PRO A 103 8.65 -21.73 -4.57
CA PRO A 103 7.46 -21.96 -3.75
C PRO A 103 7.75 -22.43 -2.32
N LYS A 104 8.82 -23.22 -2.11
CA LYS A 104 9.24 -23.67 -0.78
C LYS A 104 9.77 -22.53 0.09
N GLN A 105 10.39 -21.52 -0.53
CA GLN A 105 10.84 -20.32 0.16
C GLN A 105 9.68 -19.37 0.44
N LEU A 106 8.74 -19.25 -0.50
CA LEU A 106 7.53 -18.46 -0.35
C LEU A 106 6.63 -18.98 0.78
N ALA A 107 6.48 -20.30 0.91
CA ALA A 107 5.68 -20.92 1.96
C ALA A 107 6.17 -20.59 3.39
N LYS A 108 7.44 -20.17 3.55
CA LYS A 108 8.04 -19.78 4.84
C LYS A 108 8.08 -18.26 5.05
N ALA A 109 7.63 -17.49 4.07
CA ALA A 109 7.76 -16.04 4.10
C ALA A 109 6.62 -15.41 4.90
N THR A 110 6.97 -14.43 5.74
CA THR A 110 6.04 -13.68 6.59
C THR A 110 5.64 -12.35 5.96
N SER A 111 6.50 -11.76 5.14
CA SER A 111 6.18 -10.55 4.38
C SER A 111 6.95 -10.44 3.07
N LEU A 112 6.40 -9.64 2.17
CA LEU A 112 7.02 -9.16 0.95
C LEU A 112 7.24 -7.65 1.10
N GLU A 113 8.48 -7.20 0.97
CA GLU A 113 8.85 -5.80 0.91
C GLU A 113 9.19 -5.46 -0.55
N VAL A 114 8.56 -4.41 -1.08
CA VAL A 114 8.78 -3.93 -2.44
C VAL A 114 9.25 -2.48 -2.38
N THR A 115 10.46 -2.23 -2.88
CA THR A 115 10.95 -0.87 -3.16
C THR A 115 10.95 -0.65 -4.66
N ALA A 116 10.46 0.49 -5.10
CA ALA A 116 10.36 0.79 -6.53
C ALA A 116 10.75 2.23 -6.86
N VAL A 117 11.16 2.41 -8.10
CA VAL A 117 11.26 3.69 -8.78
C VAL A 117 10.29 3.65 -9.94
N ARG A 118 9.43 4.66 -10.10
CA ARG A 118 8.54 4.80 -11.25
C ARG A 118 8.84 6.11 -11.96
N ASN A 119 9.23 6.06 -13.23
CA ASN A 119 9.62 7.24 -14.01
C ASN A 119 10.60 8.17 -13.26
N ASN A 120 11.68 7.60 -12.72
CA ASN A 120 12.67 8.28 -11.87
C ASN A 120 12.17 8.77 -10.50
N ALA A 121 10.87 8.67 -10.17
CA ALA A 121 10.35 8.96 -8.85
C ALA A 121 10.55 7.76 -7.92
N LYS A 122 11.30 7.94 -6.83
CA LYS A 122 11.55 6.89 -5.84
C LYS A 122 10.43 6.82 -4.81
N GLY A 123 9.92 5.62 -4.56
CA GLY A 123 8.97 5.35 -3.47
C GLY A 123 9.66 4.89 -2.18
N ALA A 124 8.96 5.00 -1.06
CA ALA A 124 9.25 4.30 0.18
C ALA A 124 9.08 2.76 0.03
N PRO A 125 9.59 1.94 0.96
CA PRO A 125 9.29 0.51 0.97
C PRO A 125 7.79 0.25 1.20
N ALA A 126 7.17 -0.54 0.33
CA ALA A 126 5.81 -1.05 0.49
C ALA A 126 5.85 -2.47 1.07
N ILE A 127 5.19 -2.68 2.21
CA ILE A 127 5.21 -3.97 2.93
C ILE A 127 3.85 -4.65 2.79
N TYR A 128 3.90 -5.93 2.41
CA TYR A 128 2.75 -6.80 2.26
C TYR A 128 2.90 -8.02 3.17
N PRO A 129 1.99 -8.22 4.16
CA PRO A 129 1.96 -9.46 4.93
C PRO A 129 1.68 -10.66 4.01
N LEU A 130 2.40 -11.77 4.22
CA LEU A 130 2.21 -13.01 3.49
C LEU A 130 1.53 -14.06 4.39
N PRO A 131 0.75 -15.01 3.83
CA PRO A 131 0.41 -15.12 2.41
C PRO A 131 -0.59 -14.03 1.96
N LEU A 132 -0.48 -13.61 0.70
CA LEU A 132 -1.47 -12.73 0.05
C LEU A 132 -2.77 -13.51 -0.16
N LYS A 133 -3.69 -13.44 0.81
CA LYS A 133 -5.02 -14.03 0.72
C LYS A 133 -5.92 -13.07 -0.05
N ARG A 134 -6.44 -13.49 -1.21
CA ARG A 134 -7.52 -12.75 -1.87
C ARG A 134 -8.69 -12.66 -0.88
N SER A 135 -9.19 -11.45 -0.63
CA SER A 135 -10.45 -11.22 0.08
C SER A 135 -11.61 -11.71 -0.75
#